data_AF-A0A966TD16-F1
#
_entry.id   AF-A0A966TD16-F1
#
_cell.length_a   1.000
_cell.length_b   1.000
_cell.length_c   1.000
_cell.angle_alpha   90.00
_cell.angle_beta   90.00
_cell.angle_gamma   90.00
#
_symmetry.space_group_name_H-M   'P 1'
#
loop_
_entity.id
_entity.type
_entity.pdbx_description
1 polymer ?
#
loop_
_entity_poly.entity_id
_entity_poly.type
_entity_poly.pdbx_seq_one_letter_code
_entity_poly.pdbx_strand_id
1 'polypeptide(L)' 'GVFGVTMPYIASWHQAPVRVGRDVTRLHWQIASVRRAPGKLKYLAGSESAFGAFMMDLKPEQSAAQLRDVAL' A
#
# COMPACT_ATOMS: atom_id res chain seq x y z
N GLY A 1 -9.05 4.38 -12.47
CA GLY A 1 -8.59 4.17 -11.07
C GLY A 1 -9.66 3.48 -10.24
N VAL A 2 -9.32 2.72 -9.18
CA VAL A 2 -10.25 1.84 -8.42
C VAL A 2 -11.53 2.52 -7.92
N PHE A 3 -11.51 3.84 -7.69
CA PHE A 3 -12.68 4.62 -7.26
C PHE A 3 -13.11 5.70 -8.25
N GLY A 4 -12.81 5.53 -9.54
CA GLY A 4 -13.17 6.50 -10.59
C GLY A 4 -12.41 7.84 -10.53
N VAL A 5 -11.41 7.96 -9.64
CA VAL A 5 -10.59 9.16 -9.46
C VAL A 5 -9.11 8.80 -9.40
N THR A 6 -8.25 9.79 -9.62
CA THR A 6 -6.80 9.65 -9.39
C THR A 6 -6.52 9.32 -7.93
N MET A 7 -5.75 8.25 -7.70
CA MET A 7 -5.52 7.72 -6.36
C MET A 7 -4.24 8.34 -5.76
N PRO A 8 -4.33 9.08 -4.64
CA PRO A 8 -3.14 9.47 -3.90
C PRO A 8 -2.47 8.22 -3.30
N TYR A 9 -1.15 8.18 -3.35
CA TYR A 9 -0.36 7.06 -2.86
C TYR A 9 0.93 7.53 -2.20
N ILE A 10 1.48 6.66 -1.37
CA ILE A 10 2.86 6.72 -0.88
C ILE A 10 3.63 5.60 -1.57
N ALA A 11 4.82 5.91 -2.08
CA ALA A 11 5.70 4.97 -2.75
C ALA A 11 7.06 4.93 -2.03
N SER A 12 7.57 3.73 -1.80
CA SER A 12 8.88 3.49 -1.18
C SER A 12 9.67 2.44 -1.94
N TRP A 13 10.98 2.66 -2.03
CA TRP A 13 11.92 1.66 -2.50
C TRP A 13 12.54 0.97 -1.30
N HIS A 14 12.40 -0.35 -1.24
CA HIS A 14 13.02 -1.21 -0.25
C HIS A 14 14.14 -1.97 -0.94
N GLN A 15 15.37 -1.73 -0.52
CA GLN A 15 16.56 -2.34 -1.10
C GLN A 15 17.55 -2.72 -0.03
N ALA A 16 18.46 -3.63 -0.36
CA ALA A 16 19.62 -3.91 0.46
C ALA A 16 20.45 -2.61 0.63
N PRO A 17 21.12 -2.41 1.78
CA PRO A 17 22.07 -1.32 1.94
C PRO A 17 23.12 -1.32 0.82
N VAL A 18 23.66 -0.15 0.52
CA VAL A 18 24.60 0.00 -0.60
C VAL A 18 25.81 -0.91 -0.39
N ARG A 19 26.10 -1.76 -1.40
CA ARG A 19 27.23 -2.71 -1.48
C ARG A 19 27.20 -3.93 -0.54
N VAL A 20 26.19 -4.14 0.30
CA VAL A 20 26.12 -5.29 1.22
C VAL A 20 24.72 -5.92 1.30
N GLY A 21 24.60 -7.18 1.72
CA GLY A 21 23.31 -7.82 2.10
C GLY A 21 22.32 -8.14 0.97
N ARG A 22 22.79 -8.24 -0.29
CA ARG A 22 21.94 -8.53 -1.47
C ARG A 22 21.39 -9.96 -1.51
N ASP A 23 21.98 -10.85 -0.74
CA ASP A 23 21.55 -12.24 -0.52
C ASP A 23 20.36 -12.35 0.44
N VAL A 24 20.16 -11.35 1.32
CA VAL A 24 19.10 -11.34 2.34
C VAL A 24 17.83 -10.64 1.84
N THR A 25 17.95 -9.60 1.02
CA THR A 25 16.78 -8.85 0.52
C THR A 25 16.96 -8.45 -0.94
N ARG A 26 15.83 -8.46 -1.67
CA ARG A 26 15.76 -8.01 -3.06
C ARG A 26 15.12 -6.63 -3.13
N LEU A 27 15.56 -5.87 -4.12
CA LEU A 27 14.91 -4.62 -4.48
C LEU A 27 13.43 -4.87 -4.76
N HIS A 28 12.56 -4.14 -4.06
CA HIS A 28 11.16 -4.09 -4.41
C HIS A 28 10.60 -2.68 -4.19
N TRP A 29 9.54 -2.41 -4.95
CA TRP A 29 8.76 -1.22 -4.84
C TRP A 29 7.52 -1.52 -4.00
N GLN A 30 7.25 -0.71 -2.98
CA GLN A 30 6.03 -0.80 -2.20
C GLN A 30 5.20 0.46 -2.42
N ILE A 31 3.93 0.26 -2.74
CA ILE A 31 2.95 1.33 -2.96
C ILE A 31 1.79 1.12 -2.00
N ALA A 32 1.47 2.15 -1.23
CA ALA A 32 0.33 2.16 -0.32
C ALA A 32 -0.65 3.26 -0.73
N SER A 33 -1.92 2.88 -0.95
CA SER A 33 -3.01 3.85 -1.11
C SER A 33 -3.38 4.45 0.24
N VAL A 34 -3.69 5.74 0.27
CA VAL A 34 -4.22 6.43 1.46
C VAL A 34 -5.75 6.52 1.45
N ARG A 35 -6.43 5.86 0.51
CA ARG A 35 -7.90 5.91 0.35
C ARG A 35 -8.50 4.51 0.55
N ARG A 36 -9.49 4.41 1.45
CA ARG A 36 -10.16 3.12 1.78
C ARG A 36 -11.51 2.91 1.10
N ALA A 37 -12.13 4.00 0.64
CA ALA A 37 -13.41 3.98 -0.06
C ALA A 37 -13.57 5.25 -0.90
N PRO A 38 -14.57 5.34 -1.81
CA PRO A 38 -14.89 6.58 -2.52
C PRO A 38 -15.07 7.74 -1.53
N GLY A 39 -14.38 8.86 -1.76
CA GLY A 39 -14.43 10.03 -0.86
C GLY A 39 -13.72 9.88 0.50
N LYS A 40 -13.26 8.69 0.92
CA LYS A 40 -12.75 8.47 2.29
C LYS A 40 -11.25 8.11 2.36
N LEU A 41 -10.47 8.96 3.03
CA LEU A 41 -9.08 8.67 3.37
C LEU A 41 -8.96 7.73 4.58
N LYS A 42 -7.86 6.98 4.61
CA LYS A 42 -7.41 6.19 5.76
C LYS A 42 -6.37 7.00 6.50
N TYR A 43 -6.72 7.42 7.72
CA TYR A 43 -5.78 8.08 8.64
C TYR A 43 -5.14 7.03 9.54
N LEU A 44 -3.82 7.12 9.71
CA LEU A 44 -3.09 6.29 10.67
C LEU A 44 -3.34 6.85 12.07
N ALA A 45 -3.95 6.04 12.94
CA ALA A 45 -4.34 6.45 14.28
C ALA A 45 -3.50 5.72 15.33
N GLY A 46 -4.00 5.54 16.56
CA GLY A 46 -3.26 4.90 17.64
C GLY A 46 -2.81 3.47 17.30
N SER A 47 -3.66 2.67 16.67
CA SER A 47 -3.31 1.29 16.25
C SER A 47 -2.08 1.25 15.37
N GLU A 48 -2.05 2.05 14.31
CA GLU A 48 -0.96 2.06 13.34
C GLU A 48 0.25 2.83 13.86
N SER A 49 0.04 4.02 14.43
CA SER A 49 1.12 4.95 14.80
C SER A 49 1.76 4.65 16.15
N ALA A 50 1.00 4.14 17.13
CA ALA A 50 1.53 3.85 18.47
C ALA A 50 1.86 2.36 18.66
N PHE A 51 1.07 1.46 18.05
CA PHE A 51 1.21 0.01 18.26
C PHE A 51 1.71 -0.78 17.05
N GLY A 52 1.86 -0.15 15.87
CA GLY A 52 2.28 -0.84 14.65
C GLY A 52 1.29 -1.89 14.14
N ALA A 53 0.02 -1.82 14.56
CA ALA A 53 -1.04 -2.74 14.17
C ALA A 53 -1.88 -2.16 13.03
N PHE A 54 -1.96 -2.87 11.91
CA PHE A 54 -2.66 -2.42 10.70
C PHE A 54 -3.96 -3.19 10.49
N MET A 55 -5.04 -2.47 10.20
CA MET A 55 -6.38 -3.04 9.96
C MET A 55 -6.94 -2.61 8.61
N MET A 56 -7.54 -3.57 7.90
CA MET A 56 -8.19 -3.38 6.61
C MET A 56 -9.52 -4.14 6.56
N ASP A 57 -10.55 -3.50 6.00
CA ASP A 57 -11.90 -4.06 5.89
C ASP A 57 -12.06 -5.04 4.71
N LEU A 58 -11.04 -5.12 3.84
CA LEU A 58 -10.99 -5.98 2.67
C LEU A 58 -9.87 -7.00 2.81
N LYS A 59 -10.12 -8.20 2.31
CA LYS A 59 -9.07 -9.19 2.12
C LYS A 59 -8.15 -8.76 0.97
N PRO A 60 -6.85 -9.09 1.01
CA PRO A 60 -5.92 -8.76 -0.06
C PRO A 60 -6.38 -9.23 -1.45
N GLU A 61 -7.04 -10.38 -1.55
CA GLU A 61 -7.52 -10.95 -2.81
C GLU A 61 -8.61 -10.07 -3.45
N GLN A 62 -9.47 -9.47 -2.62
CA GLN A 62 -10.52 -8.56 -3.07
C GLN A 62 -9.91 -7.25 -3.61
N SER A 63 -8.94 -6.69 -2.89
CA SER A 63 -8.23 -5.49 -3.36
C SER A 63 -7.45 -5.76 -4.64
N ALA A 64 -6.82 -6.93 -4.77
CA ALA A 64 -6.10 -7.31 -5.98
C ALA A 64 -7.04 -7.47 -7.18
N ALA A 65 -8.24 -8.03 -6.99
CA ALA A 65 -9.26 -8.11 -8.03
C ALA A 65 -9.71 -6.70 -8.48
N GLN A 66 -10.05 -5.83 -7.53
CA GLN A 66 -10.41 -4.44 -7.82
C GLN A 66 -9.35 -3.69 -8.62
N LEU A 67 -8.07 -3.90 -8.33
CA LEU A 67 -6.98 -3.28 -9.09
C LEU A 67 -6.87 -3.80 -10.52
N ARG A 68 -7.13 -5.09 -10.76
CA ARG A 68 -7.10 -5.70 -12.10
C ARG A 68 -8.29 -5.31 -12.97
N ASP A 69 -9.44 -5.05 -12.36
CA ASP A 69 -10.67 -4.71 -13.08
C ASP A 69 -10.70 -3.25 -13.58
N VAL A 70 -9.73 -2.43 -13.16
CA VAL A 70 -9.62 -1.04 -13.61
C VAL A 70 -9.05 -0.97 -15.03
N ALA A 71 -9.82 -0.42 -15.96
CA ALA A 71 -9.29 0.07 -17.23
C ALA A 71 -8.46 1.35 -17.01
N LEU A 72 -7.30 1.43 -17.67
CA LEU A 72 -6.39 2.58 -17.63
C LEU A 72 -6.88 3.71 -18.54
#